data_AF-A0A834HEV3-F1
#
_entry.id   AF-A0A834HEV3-F1
#
_cell.length_a   1.000
_cell.length_b   1.000
_cell.length_c   1.000
_cell.angle_alpha   90.00
_cell.angle_beta   90.00
_cell.angle_gamma   90.00
#
_symmetry.space_group_name_H-M   'P 1'
#
loop_
_entity.id
_entity.type
_entity.pdbx_description
1 polymer ?
#
loop_
_entity_poly.entity_id
_entity_poly.type
_entity_poly.pdbx_seq_one_letter_code
_entity_poly.pdbx_strand_id
1 'polypeptide(L)'
;MANLPEKKSQQNSSKDYFKYFRYKEGQDSASEVRNVLLIVATVIAAVTFQAGVSPPGGVWQDGDKVGKAIYAGQKAAFYVFLIFNTLALSSSVLVIIILTISFPLQFEIFAATVSMIVTYGSAIFAVTPGESSSFRYVLITASGPFVVRGIDHKYMANPPENTSKNWFKYFQYQEGKETPGDTRNVLLIIASLIAAVTFQAGVSPPGGVWQEGDRAGKAIYAADKVAFYVFLISNTLALSSSVLVIISLTITFPLRLEILVAMVSMIVTYGSAIFAVTPGESTRFRYILLTALGPFGVQCLIQMFRKFQTMPAYDRLEKYVSKSMAWMHARIEKYASKSSV
;
A
#
# COMPACT_ATOMS: atom_id res chain seq x y z
N MET A 1 8.10 -8.55 76.24
CA MET A 1 7.78 -7.59 75.16
C MET A 1 8.63 -7.97 73.95
N ALA A 2 8.02 -8.65 72.97
CA ALA A 2 8.72 -9.05 71.75
C ALA A 2 8.73 -7.86 70.78
N ASN A 3 9.92 -7.37 70.43
CA ASN A 3 10.10 -6.43 69.32
C ASN A 3 9.86 -7.19 68.01
N LEU A 4 8.74 -6.91 67.34
CA LEU A 4 8.51 -7.29 65.95
C LEU A 4 9.54 -6.58 65.06
N PRO A 5 10.18 -7.28 64.10
CA PRO A 5 10.98 -6.61 63.09
C PRO A 5 10.07 -5.82 62.13
N GLU A 6 10.44 -4.57 61.88
CA GLU A 6 9.86 -3.70 60.86
C GLU A 6 9.68 -4.44 59.52
N LYS A 7 8.47 -4.33 58.96
CA LYS A 7 8.17 -4.60 57.55
C LYS A 7 9.05 -3.70 56.66
N LYS A 8 10.27 -4.13 56.34
CA LYS A 8 11.02 -3.58 55.21
C LYS A 8 10.77 -4.43 53.96
N SER A 9 10.47 -3.70 52.88
CA SER A 9 10.62 -4.09 51.47
C SER A 9 9.75 -5.23 50.94
N GLN A 10 8.44 -4.98 50.81
CA GLN A 10 7.59 -5.70 49.85
C GLN A 10 6.97 -4.76 48.81
N GLN A 11 7.68 -3.68 48.48
CA GLN A 11 7.20 -2.64 47.55
C GLN A 11 8.16 -2.39 46.38
N ASN A 12 9.02 -3.35 46.01
CA ASN A 12 10.09 -3.09 45.04
C ASN A 12 10.42 -4.28 44.11
N SER A 13 9.41 -4.94 43.54
CA SER A 13 9.67 -5.98 42.51
C SER A 13 8.61 -6.07 41.40
N SER A 14 7.94 -4.96 41.09
CA SER A 14 7.51 -4.72 39.72
C SER A 14 8.46 -3.66 39.18
N LYS A 15 9.67 -4.08 38.77
CA LYS A 15 10.43 -3.27 37.81
C LYS A 15 9.45 -3.08 36.66
N ASP A 16 9.00 -1.85 36.49
CA ASP A 16 7.88 -1.47 35.65
C ASP A 16 8.11 -1.98 34.21
N TYR A 17 7.67 -3.21 33.92
CA TYR A 17 7.96 -3.94 32.68
C TYR A 17 7.54 -3.10 31.48
N PHE A 18 6.46 -2.34 31.61
CA PHE A 18 6.00 -1.38 30.62
C PHE A 18 7.02 -0.29 30.30
N LYS A 19 7.74 0.22 31.30
CA LYS A 19 8.80 1.21 31.11
C LYS A 19 10.05 0.60 30.48
N TYR A 20 10.29 -0.70 30.67
CA TYR A 20 11.40 -1.41 30.04
C TYR A 20 11.20 -1.57 28.52
N PHE A 21 9.98 -1.91 28.07
CA PHE A 21 9.64 -2.16 26.66
C PHE A 21 9.20 -0.92 25.87
N ARG A 22 8.98 0.23 26.52
CA ARG A 22 8.63 1.49 25.83
C ARG A 22 9.83 2.02 25.05
N TYR A 23 9.56 2.66 23.91
CA TYR A 23 10.55 3.45 23.17
C TYR A 23 11.34 4.38 24.08
N LYS A 24 12.66 4.36 23.95
CA LYS A 24 13.60 5.19 24.68
C LYS A 24 14.29 6.12 23.70
N GLU A 25 13.87 7.38 23.74
CA GLU A 25 14.41 8.44 22.90
C GLU A 25 15.94 8.55 23.06
N GLY A 26 16.66 8.42 21.95
CA GLY A 26 18.13 8.46 21.92
C GLY A 26 18.84 7.14 22.21
N GLN A 27 18.13 6.08 22.62
CA GLN A 27 18.69 4.73 22.77
C GLN A 27 18.31 3.81 21.62
N ASP A 28 17.05 3.84 21.20
CA ASP A 28 16.58 3.02 20.07
C ASP A 28 17.04 3.62 18.74
N SER A 29 17.46 2.77 17.80
CA SER A 29 17.88 3.25 16.48
C SER A 29 16.68 3.71 15.65
N ALA A 30 16.87 4.76 14.83
CA ALA A 30 15.83 5.25 13.93
C ALA A 30 15.30 4.15 12.99
N SER A 31 16.17 3.25 12.54
CA SER A 31 15.82 2.11 11.69
C SER A 31 14.92 1.11 12.39
N GLU A 32 15.19 0.75 13.65
CA GLU A 32 14.34 -0.16 14.42
C GLU A 32 12.95 0.43 14.64
N VAL A 33 12.88 1.70 15.04
CA VAL A 33 11.61 2.40 15.23
C VAL A 33 10.81 2.45 13.93
N ARG A 34 11.45 2.82 12.81
CA ARG A 34 10.79 2.81 11.49
C ARG A 34 10.27 1.43 11.14
N ASN A 35 11.07 0.38 11.34
CA ASN A 35 10.69 -0.99 11.01
C ASN A 35 9.46 -1.43 11.83
N VAL A 36 9.43 -1.11 13.13
CA VAL A 36 8.26 -1.36 13.99
C VAL A 36 7.03 -0.56 13.52
N LEU A 37 7.19 0.72 13.19
CA LEU A 37 6.11 1.56 12.67
C LEU A 37 5.54 1.01 11.36
N LEU A 38 6.39 0.52 10.45
CA LEU A 38 5.98 -0.11 9.19
C LEU A 38 5.21 -1.41 9.42
N ILE A 39 5.62 -2.23 10.38
CA ILE A 39 4.89 -3.44 10.77
C ILE A 39 3.50 -3.08 11.30
N VAL A 40 3.43 -2.15 12.26
CA VAL A 40 2.16 -1.70 12.86
C VAL A 40 1.24 -1.09 11.80
N ALA A 41 1.75 -0.19 10.97
CA ALA A 41 0.98 0.46 9.91
C ALA A 41 0.46 -0.56 8.89
N THR A 42 1.27 -1.53 8.49
CA THR A 42 0.84 -2.56 7.54
C THR A 42 -0.25 -3.46 8.12
N VAL A 43 -0.13 -3.85 9.39
CA VAL A 43 -1.18 -4.64 10.07
C VAL A 43 -2.49 -3.85 10.14
N ILE A 44 -2.44 -2.56 10.54
CA ILE A 44 -3.64 -1.71 10.60
C ILE A 44 -4.26 -1.55 9.20
N ALA A 45 -3.45 -1.30 8.17
CA ALA A 45 -3.92 -1.20 6.80
C ALA A 45 -4.58 -2.51 6.32
N ALA A 46 -3.99 -3.65 6.64
CA ALA A 46 -4.53 -4.96 6.27
C ALA A 46 -5.89 -5.24 6.91
N VAL A 47 -6.03 -5.03 8.22
CA VAL A 47 -7.29 -5.32 8.94
C VAL A 47 -8.40 -4.36 8.53
N THR A 48 -8.08 -3.08 8.31
CA THR A 48 -9.07 -2.07 7.88
C THR A 48 -9.48 -2.26 6.42
N PHE A 49 -8.56 -2.69 5.55
CA PHE A 49 -8.87 -3.09 4.18
C PHE A 49 -9.86 -4.26 4.17
N GLN A 50 -9.58 -5.32 4.94
CA GLN A 50 -10.46 -6.49 5.03
C GLN A 50 -11.86 -6.12 5.55
N ALA A 51 -11.93 -5.30 6.59
CA ALA A 51 -13.20 -4.83 7.15
C ALA A 51 -14.02 -3.97 6.16
N GLY A 52 -13.37 -3.30 5.21
CA GLY A 52 -14.04 -2.56 4.14
C GLY A 52 -14.55 -3.43 3.01
N VAL A 53 -13.77 -4.44 2.60
CA VAL A 53 -14.16 -5.40 1.55
C VAL A 53 -15.29 -6.32 2.04
N SER A 54 -15.20 -6.76 3.29
CA SER A 54 -16.16 -7.64 3.95
C SER A 54 -16.76 -6.93 5.17
N PRO A 55 -17.85 -6.16 4.99
CA PRO A 55 -18.44 -5.37 6.07
C PRO A 55 -18.97 -6.26 7.21
N PRO A 56 -18.95 -5.77 8.47
CA PRO A 56 -19.53 -6.48 9.60
C PRO A 56 -20.99 -6.87 9.34
N GLY A 57 -21.37 -8.08 9.74
CA GLY A 57 -22.72 -8.61 9.51
C GLY A 57 -22.99 -9.04 8.05
N GLY A 58 -22.03 -8.89 7.14
CA GLY A 58 -22.15 -9.33 5.75
C GLY A 58 -23.06 -8.43 4.91
N VAL A 59 -23.58 -9.01 3.83
CA VAL A 59 -24.34 -8.31 2.78
C VAL A 59 -25.67 -9.01 2.50
N TRP A 60 -26.67 -8.22 2.12
CA TRP A 60 -27.99 -8.74 1.74
C TRP A 60 -27.86 -9.69 0.55
N GLN A 61 -28.57 -10.83 0.61
CA GLN A 61 -28.59 -11.85 -0.44
C GLN A 61 -29.81 -11.76 -1.36
N ASP A 62 -30.82 -10.97 -0.98
CA ASP A 62 -32.07 -10.86 -1.73
C ASP A 62 -32.69 -9.45 -1.59
N GLY A 63 -33.65 -9.15 -2.48
CA GLY A 63 -34.37 -7.89 -2.58
C GLY A 63 -33.56 -6.73 -3.15
N ASP A 64 -34.13 -5.52 -3.07
CA ASP A 64 -33.57 -4.30 -3.69
C ASP A 64 -32.20 -3.87 -3.13
N LYS A 65 -31.78 -4.46 -2.00
CA LYS A 65 -30.52 -4.14 -1.30
C LYS A 65 -29.44 -5.20 -1.51
N VAL A 66 -29.65 -6.16 -2.40
CA VAL A 66 -28.71 -7.26 -2.66
C VAL A 66 -27.28 -6.75 -2.91
N GLY A 67 -26.31 -7.38 -2.25
CA GLY A 67 -24.90 -6.98 -2.26
C GLY A 67 -24.54 -5.74 -1.43
N LYS A 68 -25.51 -5.08 -0.79
CA LYS A 68 -25.25 -3.98 0.16
C LYS A 68 -25.05 -4.51 1.58
N ALA A 69 -24.21 -3.83 2.35
CA ALA A 69 -23.91 -4.15 3.74
C ALA A 69 -25.20 -4.18 4.58
N ILE A 70 -25.42 -5.27 5.32
CA ILE A 70 -26.54 -5.37 6.27
C ILE A 70 -26.41 -4.31 7.36
N TYR A 71 -25.17 -4.06 7.79
CA TYR A 71 -24.86 -3.04 8.80
C TYR A 71 -25.30 -1.63 8.41
N ALA A 72 -25.43 -1.33 7.11
CA ALA A 72 -25.95 -0.04 6.63
C ALA A 72 -27.43 0.22 7.02
N GLY A 73 -28.15 -0.79 7.52
CA GLY A 73 -29.46 -0.59 8.15
C GLY A 73 -29.41 0.29 9.40
N GLN A 74 -28.31 0.27 10.15
CA GLN A 74 -28.06 1.14 11.30
C GLN A 74 -27.20 2.34 10.87
N LYS A 75 -27.82 3.31 10.19
CA LYS A 75 -27.10 4.41 9.51
C LYS A 75 -26.01 5.05 10.37
N ALA A 76 -26.33 5.51 11.59
CA ALA A 76 -25.36 6.20 12.45
C ALA A 76 -24.13 5.34 12.80
N ALA A 77 -24.34 4.10 13.25
CA ALA A 77 -23.26 3.19 13.62
C ALA A 77 -22.40 2.79 12.42
N PHE A 78 -23.04 2.57 11.26
CA PHE A 78 -22.34 2.28 10.01
C PHE A 78 -21.47 3.45 9.54
N TYR A 79 -21.95 4.69 9.63
CA TYR A 79 -21.15 5.88 9.29
C TYR A 79 -19.95 6.06 10.21
N VAL A 80 -20.14 5.88 11.52
CA VAL A 80 -19.03 5.89 12.49
C VAL A 80 -17.98 4.85 12.10
N PHE A 81 -18.40 3.61 11.85
CA PHE A 81 -17.51 2.55 11.40
C PHE A 81 -16.75 2.93 10.11
N LEU A 82 -17.45 3.38 9.07
CA LEU A 82 -16.82 3.74 7.79
C LEU A 82 -15.79 4.86 7.93
N ILE A 83 -16.08 5.90 8.71
CA ILE A 83 -15.18 7.04 8.92
C ILE A 83 -13.91 6.57 9.63
N PHE A 84 -14.04 5.90 10.78
CA PHE A 84 -12.87 5.47 11.54
C PHE A 84 -12.05 4.41 10.79
N ASN A 85 -12.70 3.47 10.10
CA ASN A 85 -12.01 2.47 9.30
C ASN A 85 -11.23 3.10 8.14
N THR A 86 -11.85 4.05 7.42
CA THR A 86 -11.21 4.76 6.31
C THR A 86 -10.05 5.64 6.80
N LEU A 87 -10.22 6.32 7.93
CA LEU A 87 -9.17 7.14 8.55
C LEU A 87 -7.97 6.29 8.98
N ALA A 88 -8.23 5.11 9.57
CA ALA A 88 -7.19 4.18 9.98
C ALA A 88 -6.43 3.61 8.78
N LEU A 89 -7.13 3.24 7.70
CA LEU A 89 -6.51 2.78 6.45
C LEU A 89 -5.63 3.88 5.83
N SER A 90 -6.19 5.08 5.63
CA SER A 90 -5.49 6.18 4.95
C SER A 90 -4.28 6.69 5.75
N SER A 91 -4.41 6.79 7.07
CA SER A 91 -3.28 7.17 7.95
C SER A 91 -2.16 6.12 7.91
N SER A 92 -2.53 4.84 7.94
CA SER A 92 -1.56 3.74 7.90
C SER A 92 -0.83 3.67 6.57
N VAL A 93 -1.55 3.81 5.44
CA VAL A 93 -0.92 3.85 4.12
C VAL A 93 -0.02 5.09 3.96
N LEU A 94 -0.41 6.24 4.51
CA LEU A 94 0.45 7.42 4.53
C LEU A 94 1.77 7.16 5.27
N VAL A 95 1.72 6.50 6.42
CA VAL A 95 2.92 6.09 7.17
C VAL A 95 3.78 5.13 6.34
N ILE A 96 3.17 4.13 5.69
CA ILE A 96 3.89 3.20 4.81
C ILE A 96 4.61 3.97 3.71
N ILE A 97 3.88 4.79 2.93
CA ILE A 97 4.43 5.57 1.82
C ILE A 97 5.59 6.44 2.29
N ILE A 98 5.43 7.16 3.40
CA ILE A 98 6.46 8.05 3.97
C ILE A 98 7.72 7.29 4.37
N LEU A 99 7.56 6.20 5.12
CA LEU A 99 8.68 5.48 5.71
C LEU A 99 9.39 4.57 4.71
N THR A 100 8.74 4.19 3.61
CA THR A 100 9.38 3.42 2.53
C THR A 100 10.06 4.30 1.47
N ILE A 101 10.10 5.63 1.64
CA ILE A 101 10.87 6.50 0.74
C ILE A 101 12.34 6.06 0.77
N SER A 102 12.93 5.99 -0.43
CA SER A 102 14.31 5.55 -0.67
C SER A 102 14.57 4.07 -0.43
N PHE A 103 13.58 3.27 -0.03
CA PHE A 103 13.76 1.81 0.03
C PHE A 103 14.05 1.24 -1.37
N PRO A 104 14.82 0.14 -1.46
CA PRO A 104 14.82 -0.66 -2.68
C PRO A 104 13.39 -1.15 -2.94
N LEU A 105 12.94 -1.10 -4.19
CA LEU A 105 11.58 -1.45 -4.61
C LEU A 105 10.46 -0.49 -4.10
N GLN A 106 10.81 0.77 -3.80
CA GLN A 106 9.82 1.77 -3.38
C GLN A 106 8.68 1.97 -4.40
N PHE A 107 8.96 1.83 -5.70
CA PHE A 107 7.96 2.04 -6.75
C PHE A 107 6.88 0.96 -6.69
N GLU A 108 7.28 -0.28 -6.47
CA GLU A 108 6.38 -1.43 -6.41
C GLU A 108 5.55 -1.40 -5.12
N ILE A 109 6.14 -1.01 -3.99
CA ILE A 109 5.40 -0.78 -2.74
C ILE A 109 4.41 0.38 -2.88
N PHE A 110 4.81 1.47 -3.54
CA PHE A 110 3.92 2.60 -3.81
C PHE A 110 2.77 2.18 -4.74
N ALA A 111 3.07 1.48 -5.83
CA ALA A 111 2.05 0.96 -6.74
C ALA A 111 1.09 0.00 -6.01
N ALA A 112 1.61 -0.89 -5.17
CA ALA A 112 0.80 -1.82 -4.38
C ALA A 112 -0.13 -1.10 -3.40
N THR A 113 0.40 -0.14 -2.64
CA THR A 113 -0.36 0.60 -1.61
C THR A 113 -1.40 1.54 -2.21
N VAL A 114 -1.08 2.25 -3.30
CA VAL A 114 -2.05 3.08 -4.02
C VAL A 114 -3.15 2.22 -4.64
N SER A 115 -2.78 1.11 -5.28
CA SER A 115 -3.76 0.18 -5.86
C SER A 115 -4.67 -0.44 -4.80
N MET A 116 -4.14 -0.73 -3.61
CA MET A 116 -4.91 -1.18 -2.45
C MET A 116 -5.92 -0.11 -1.98
N ILE A 117 -5.57 1.18 -1.95
CA ILE A 117 -6.52 2.27 -1.64
C ILE A 117 -7.65 2.32 -2.67
N VAL A 118 -7.33 2.25 -3.96
CA VAL A 118 -8.34 2.25 -5.04
C VAL A 118 -9.27 1.04 -4.92
N THR A 119 -8.70 -0.12 -4.60
CA THR A 119 -9.45 -1.36 -4.36
C THR A 119 -10.42 -1.19 -3.19
N TYR A 120 -9.95 -0.64 -2.07
CA TYR A 120 -10.77 -0.34 -0.91
C TYR A 120 -11.92 0.62 -1.26
N GLY A 121 -11.61 1.74 -1.93
CA GLY A 121 -12.62 2.72 -2.32
C GLY A 121 -13.71 2.10 -3.21
N SER A 122 -13.30 1.26 -4.16
CA SER A 122 -14.24 0.51 -5.00
C SER A 122 -15.06 -0.50 -4.19
N ALA A 123 -14.46 -1.21 -3.24
CA ALA A 123 -15.18 -2.15 -2.38
C ALA A 123 -16.22 -1.44 -1.51
N ILE A 124 -15.88 -0.28 -0.92
CA ILE A 124 -16.83 0.54 -0.15
C ILE A 124 -17.99 1.03 -1.03
N PHE A 125 -17.71 1.42 -2.28
CA PHE A 125 -18.74 1.78 -3.26
C PHE A 125 -19.70 0.61 -3.53
N ALA A 126 -19.17 -0.61 -3.65
CA ALA A 126 -19.96 -1.82 -3.85
C ALA A 126 -20.95 -2.06 -2.69
N VAL A 127 -20.45 -2.07 -1.45
CA VAL A 127 -21.22 -2.50 -0.29
C VAL A 127 -22.09 -1.39 0.32
N THR A 128 -21.80 -0.12 0.03
CA THR A 128 -22.56 1.00 0.60
C THR A 128 -23.82 1.28 -0.23
N PRO A 129 -25.02 1.43 0.38
CA PRO A 129 -26.22 1.84 -0.34
C PRO A 129 -26.02 3.15 -1.09
N GLY A 130 -26.64 3.29 -2.27
CA GLY A 130 -26.37 4.34 -3.27
C GLY A 130 -26.77 5.78 -2.92
N GLU A 131 -26.63 6.21 -1.66
CA GLU A 131 -26.67 7.64 -1.31
C GLU A 131 -25.30 8.27 -1.62
N SER A 132 -25.25 9.25 -2.55
CA SER A 132 -24.01 9.96 -2.95
C SER A 132 -23.21 10.52 -1.76
N SER A 133 -23.88 10.86 -0.67
CA SER A 133 -23.27 11.38 0.55
C SER A 133 -22.27 10.41 1.20
N SER A 134 -22.55 9.09 1.20
CA SER A 134 -21.69 8.11 1.86
C SER A 134 -20.31 8.00 1.22
N PHE A 135 -20.27 7.95 -0.11
CA PHE A 135 -19.01 7.88 -0.86
C PHE A 135 -18.19 9.19 -0.73
N ARG A 136 -18.87 10.34 -0.62
CA ARG A 136 -18.19 11.63 -0.36
C ARG A 136 -17.49 11.64 1.00
N TYR A 137 -18.11 11.11 2.06
CA TYR A 137 -17.46 11.03 3.38
C TYR A 137 -16.19 10.17 3.31
N VAL A 138 -16.23 9.04 2.60
CA VAL A 138 -15.06 8.17 2.41
C VAL A 138 -13.93 8.93 1.74
N LEU A 139 -14.19 9.66 0.65
CA LEU A 139 -13.17 10.46 -0.04
C LEU A 139 -12.59 11.58 0.84
N ILE A 140 -13.45 12.31 1.55
CA ILE A 140 -13.04 13.40 2.46
C ILE A 140 -12.15 12.83 3.56
N THR A 141 -12.62 11.78 4.26
CA THR A 141 -11.87 11.14 5.34
C THR A 141 -10.56 10.51 4.84
N ALA A 142 -10.56 9.88 3.68
CA ALA A 142 -9.35 9.31 3.08
C ALA A 142 -8.30 10.39 2.78
N SER A 143 -8.72 11.57 2.33
CA SER A 143 -7.82 12.69 2.03
C SER A 143 -7.25 13.39 3.26
N GLY A 144 -7.93 13.31 4.41
CA GLY A 144 -7.59 14.04 5.65
C GLY A 144 -6.12 13.93 6.07
N PRO A 145 -5.58 12.71 6.29
CA PRO A 145 -4.18 12.55 6.71
C PRO A 145 -3.17 13.14 5.71
N PHE A 146 -3.44 13.04 4.40
CA PHE A 146 -2.58 13.59 3.36
C PHE A 146 -2.60 15.12 3.37
N VAL A 147 -3.76 15.73 3.56
CA VAL A 147 -3.92 17.20 3.67
C VAL A 147 -3.19 17.72 4.89
N VAL A 148 -3.41 17.13 6.07
CA VAL A 148 -2.71 17.49 7.31
C VAL A 148 -1.20 17.42 7.11
N ARG A 149 -0.71 16.34 6.51
CA ARG A 149 0.73 16.18 6.23
C ARG A 149 1.26 17.23 5.24
N GLY A 150 0.50 17.58 4.21
CA GLY A 150 0.86 18.60 3.23
C GLY A 150 0.95 20.00 3.86
N ILE A 151 0.05 20.30 4.79
CA ILE A 151 0.08 21.52 5.61
C ILE A 151 1.34 21.54 6.48
N ASP A 152 1.61 20.47 7.23
CA ASP A 152 2.82 20.34 8.05
C ASP A 152 4.10 20.49 7.23
N HIS A 153 4.17 19.90 6.03
CA HIS A 153 5.31 20.04 5.13
C HIS A 153 5.54 21.49 4.71
N LYS A 154 4.47 22.23 4.40
CA LYS A 154 4.54 23.65 4.03
C LYS A 154 5.04 24.52 5.20
N TYR A 155 4.62 24.22 6.43
CA TYR A 155 5.14 24.90 7.63
C TYR A 155 6.60 24.55 7.92
N MET A 156 7.02 23.29 7.70
CA MET A 156 8.43 22.86 7.84
C MET A 156 9.36 23.44 6.76
N ALA A 157 8.84 23.80 5.59
CA ALA A 157 9.62 24.44 4.53
C ALA A 157 9.97 25.91 4.85
N ASN A 158 9.22 26.57 5.75
CA ASN A 158 9.48 27.92 6.25
C ASN A 158 9.56 27.92 7.79
N PRO A 159 10.60 27.31 8.39
CA PRO A 159 10.67 27.17 9.84
C PRO A 159 10.98 28.52 10.51
N PRO A 160 10.36 28.86 11.65
CA PRO A 160 10.91 29.88 12.53
C PRO A 160 12.28 29.40 13.03
N GLU A 161 13.21 30.34 13.18
CA GLU A 161 14.68 30.19 13.30
C GLU A 161 15.21 29.20 14.36
N ASN A 162 14.33 28.58 15.17
CA ASN A 162 14.72 27.70 16.27
C ASN A 162 13.81 26.47 16.48
N THR A 163 13.31 25.83 15.40
CA THR A 163 12.40 24.67 15.55
C THR A 163 12.87 23.40 14.83
N SER A 164 13.26 22.43 15.66
CA SER A 164 13.13 20.97 15.52
C SER A 164 13.84 20.23 14.36
N LYS A 165 14.61 19.21 14.75
CA LYS A 165 15.10 18.12 13.89
C LYS A 165 13.96 17.64 12.97
N ASN A 166 14.20 17.64 11.66
CA ASN A 166 13.31 17.01 10.69
C ASN A 166 13.23 15.50 10.97
N TRP A 167 12.34 15.09 11.88
CA TRP A 167 12.13 13.71 12.30
C TRP A 167 11.85 12.80 11.10
N PHE A 168 11.17 13.32 10.08
CA PHE A 168 10.96 12.63 8.82
C PHE A 168 12.28 12.20 8.16
N LYS A 169 13.24 13.12 8.00
CA LYS A 169 14.58 12.81 7.46
C LYS A 169 15.36 11.88 8.40
N TYR A 170 15.08 11.94 9.69
CA TYR A 170 15.68 11.08 10.69
C TYR A 170 15.23 9.61 10.56
N PHE A 171 13.94 9.35 10.30
CA PHE A 171 13.42 7.99 10.12
C PHE A 171 13.46 7.48 8.67
N GLN A 172 13.74 8.34 7.69
CA GLN A 172 13.91 7.92 6.31
C GLN A 172 15.01 6.86 6.15
N TYR A 173 14.83 5.98 5.17
CA TYR A 173 15.84 5.00 4.81
C TYR A 173 17.15 5.64 4.41
N GLN A 174 18.25 5.14 4.97
CA GLN A 174 19.60 5.59 4.63
C GLN A 174 20.40 4.43 4.05
N GLU A 175 20.61 4.50 2.73
CA GLU A 175 21.44 3.53 2.01
C GLU A 175 22.87 3.50 2.60
N GLY A 176 23.37 2.29 2.88
CA GLY A 176 24.69 2.06 3.45
C GLY A 176 24.79 2.14 4.97
N LYS A 177 23.80 2.71 5.67
CA LYS A 177 23.75 2.67 7.16
C LYS A 177 22.95 1.50 7.70
N GLU A 178 22.00 1.01 6.92
CA GLU A 178 21.07 -0.02 7.35
C GLU A 178 21.46 -1.39 6.86
N THR A 179 21.13 -2.41 7.65
CA THR A 179 21.40 -3.79 7.25
C THR A 179 20.43 -4.18 6.12
N PRO A 180 20.91 -4.75 5.00
CA PRO A 180 20.02 -5.21 3.93
C PRO A 180 19.01 -6.28 4.42
N GLY A 181 19.35 -7.01 5.47
CA GLY A 181 18.49 -8.01 6.09
C GLY A 181 17.25 -7.40 6.73
N ASP A 182 17.40 -6.34 7.53
CA ASP A 182 16.28 -5.70 8.22
C ASP A 182 15.32 -5.02 7.24
N THR A 183 15.87 -4.33 6.25
CA THR A 183 15.09 -3.70 5.16
C THR A 183 14.29 -4.75 4.39
N ARG A 184 14.94 -5.87 4.02
CA ARG A 184 14.28 -6.99 3.34
C ARG A 184 13.15 -7.57 4.17
N ASN A 185 13.37 -7.80 5.47
CA ASN A 185 12.37 -8.37 6.35
C ASN A 185 11.11 -7.48 6.42
N VAL A 186 11.28 -6.17 6.55
CA VAL A 186 10.15 -5.24 6.59
C VAL A 186 9.43 -5.15 5.24
N LEU A 187 10.16 -5.10 4.13
CA LEU A 187 9.53 -5.11 2.80
C LEU A 187 8.73 -6.40 2.54
N LEU A 188 9.24 -7.55 2.99
CA LEU A 188 8.51 -8.82 2.92
C LEU A 188 7.24 -8.81 3.77
N ILE A 189 7.25 -8.18 4.95
CA ILE A 189 6.05 -8.02 5.78
C ILE A 189 5.02 -7.14 5.05
N ILE A 190 5.43 -6.00 4.51
CA ILE A 190 4.55 -5.09 3.76
C ILE A 190 3.93 -5.82 2.57
N ALA A 191 4.78 -6.45 1.75
CA ALA A 191 4.34 -7.13 0.53
C ALA A 191 3.46 -8.36 0.82
N SER A 192 3.83 -9.20 1.80
CA SER A 192 3.05 -10.39 2.14
C SER A 192 1.67 -10.04 2.70
N LEU A 193 1.55 -9.01 3.54
CA LEU A 193 0.25 -8.57 4.05
C LEU A 193 -0.64 -7.97 2.96
N ILE A 194 -0.10 -7.14 2.06
CA ILE A 194 -0.86 -6.61 0.92
C ILE A 194 -1.29 -7.76 -0.02
N ALA A 195 -0.40 -8.70 -0.33
CA ALA A 195 -0.72 -9.88 -1.13
C ALA A 195 -1.83 -10.72 -0.48
N ALA A 196 -1.75 -10.95 0.83
CA ALA A 196 -2.75 -11.72 1.56
C ALA A 196 -4.14 -11.07 1.49
N VAL A 197 -4.24 -9.77 1.79
CA VAL A 197 -5.54 -9.09 1.82
C VAL A 197 -6.15 -8.92 0.43
N THR A 198 -5.33 -8.69 -0.59
CA THR A 198 -5.78 -8.57 -1.99
C THR A 198 -6.17 -9.93 -2.57
N PHE A 199 -5.48 -11.00 -2.20
CA PHE A 199 -5.91 -12.37 -2.53
C PHE A 199 -7.30 -12.64 -1.94
N GLN A 200 -7.49 -12.37 -0.64
CA GLN A 200 -8.78 -12.56 0.03
C GLN A 200 -9.91 -11.75 -0.63
N ALA A 201 -9.65 -10.49 -1.00
CA ALA A 201 -10.63 -9.66 -1.68
C ALA A 201 -10.98 -10.15 -3.10
N GLY A 202 -10.02 -10.75 -3.81
CA GLY A 202 -10.30 -11.33 -5.13
C GLY A 202 -11.16 -12.59 -5.06
N VAL A 203 -10.88 -13.48 -4.10
CA VAL A 203 -11.65 -14.73 -3.93
C VAL A 203 -13.04 -14.47 -3.33
N SER A 204 -13.17 -13.42 -2.53
CA SER A 204 -14.44 -12.98 -1.91
C SER A 204 -14.74 -11.54 -2.35
N PRO A 205 -15.34 -11.35 -3.54
CA PRO A 205 -15.58 -10.02 -4.08
C PRO A 205 -16.50 -9.21 -3.14
N PRO A 206 -16.31 -7.88 -3.06
CA PRO A 206 -17.15 -7.04 -2.22
C PRO A 206 -18.59 -7.10 -2.71
N GLY A 207 -19.54 -7.10 -1.78
CA GLY A 207 -20.94 -7.36 -2.10
C GLY A 207 -21.28 -8.85 -2.26
N GLY A 208 -20.32 -9.75 -2.15
CA GLY A 208 -20.54 -11.19 -2.16
C GLY A 208 -20.87 -11.76 -3.54
N VAL A 209 -21.28 -13.03 -3.54
CA VAL A 209 -21.67 -13.79 -4.73
C VAL A 209 -23.12 -14.23 -4.60
N TRP A 210 -23.80 -14.40 -5.73
CA TRP A 210 -25.12 -15.01 -5.77
C TRP A 210 -25.05 -16.44 -5.18
N GLN A 211 -25.96 -16.76 -4.27
CA GLN A 211 -26.00 -18.07 -3.62
C GLN A 211 -26.89 -19.07 -4.35
N GLU A 212 -27.89 -18.59 -5.09
CA GLU A 212 -28.90 -19.42 -5.75
C GLU A 212 -29.12 -19.03 -7.22
N GLY A 213 -29.75 -19.94 -7.98
CA GLY A 213 -30.10 -19.77 -9.39
C GLY A 213 -28.92 -19.90 -10.36
N ASP A 214 -29.17 -19.58 -11.64
CA ASP A 214 -28.19 -19.75 -12.73
C ASP A 214 -26.95 -18.88 -12.60
N ARG A 215 -26.98 -17.88 -11.70
CA ARG A 215 -25.87 -16.98 -11.41
C ARG A 215 -25.07 -17.39 -10.18
N ALA A 216 -25.41 -18.52 -9.54
CA ALA A 216 -24.75 -18.98 -8.34
C ALA A 216 -23.21 -18.98 -8.50
N GLY A 217 -22.52 -18.44 -7.50
CA GLY A 217 -21.06 -18.27 -7.49
C GLY A 217 -20.55 -17.03 -8.27
N LYS A 218 -21.40 -16.31 -9.00
CA LYS A 218 -21.02 -15.05 -9.67
C LYS A 218 -21.11 -13.86 -8.73
N ALA A 219 -20.17 -12.93 -8.85
CA ALA A 219 -20.14 -11.71 -8.05
C ALA A 219 -21.40 -10.86 -8.26
N ILE A 220 -22.06 -10.48 -7.16
CA ILE A 220 -23.21 -9.57 -7.20
C ILE A 220 -22.75 -8.20 -7.73
N TYR A 221 -21.53 -7.79 -7.34
CA TYR A 221 -20.92 -6.53 -7.77
C TYR A 221 -20.75 -6.42 -9.29
N ALA A 222 -20.70 -7.52 -10.03
CA ALA A 222 -20.59 -7.51 -11.47
C ALA A 222 -21.83 -6.90 -12.18
N ALA A 223 -22.92 -6.62 -11.46
CA ALA A 223 -24.04 -5.83 -11.96
C ALA A 223 -23.61 -4.41 -12.38
N ASP A 224 -22.70 -3.78 -11.63
CA ASP A 224 -22.02 -2.55 -12.04
C ASP A 224 -20.68 -2.90 -12.68
N LYS A 225 -20.70 -3.05 -14.01
CA LYS A 225 -19.52 -3.46 -14.78
C LYS A 225 -18.33 -2.53 -14.53
N VAL A 226 -18.53 -1.20 -14.57
CA VAL A 226 -17.41 -0.25 -14.51
C VAL A 226 -16.73 -0.34 -13.15
N ALA A 227 -17.50 -0.23 -12.07
CA ALA A 227 -16.96 -0.25 -10.72
C ALA A 227 -16.32 -1.60 -10.36
N PHE A 228 -16.92 -2.71 -10.81
CA PHE A 228 -16.37 -4.05 -10.65
C PHE A 228 -15.03 -4.24 -11.38
N TYR A 229 -14.87 -3.73 -12.60
CA TYR A 229 -13.58 -3.82 -13.30
C TYR A 229 -12.51 -2.90 -12.69
N VAL A 230 -12.88 -1.72 -12.18
CA VAL A 230 -11.96 -0.88 -11.40
C VAL A 230 -11.47 -1.63 -10.17
N PHE A 231 -12.37 -2.32 -9.45
CA PHE A 231 -12.00 -3.19 -8.34
C PHE A 231 -11.03 -4.29 -8.76
N LEU A 232 -11.36 -5.08 -9.79
CA LEU A 232 -10.53 -6.20 -10.22
C LEU A 232 -9.15 -5.78 -10.70
N ILE A 233 -9.05 -4.71 -11.49
CA ILE A 233 -7.78 -4.21 -12.03
C ILE A 233 -6.90 -3.69 -10.88
N SER A 234 -7.45 -2.83 -10.02
CA SER A 234 -6.68 -2.29 -8.89
C SER A 234 -6.26 -3.38 -7.90
N ASN A 235 -7.14 -4.34 -7.59
CA ASN A 235 -6.81 -5.44 -6.68
C ASN A 235 -5.72 -6.35 -7.27
N THR A 236 -5.82 -6.66 -8.56
CA THR A 236 -4.83 -7.48 -9.26
C THR A 236 -3.49 -6.77 -9.37
N LEU A 237 -3.48 -5.46 -9.59
CA LEU A 237 -2.26 -4.64 -9.62
C LEU A 237 -1.58 -4.57 -8.26
N ALA A 238 -2.37 -4.49 -7.18
CA ALA A 238 -1.85 -4.56 -5.81
C ALA A 238 -1.22 -5.92 -5.52
N LEU A 239 -1.93 -7.02 -5.82
CA LEU A 239 -1.43 -8.38 -5.65
C LEU A 239 -0.15 -8.62 -6.46
N SER A 240 -0.14 -8.28 -7.75
CA SER A 240 1.02 -8.55 -8.63
C SER A 240 2.24 -7.73 -8.25
N SER A 241 2.06 -6.47 -7.85
CA SER A 241 3.16 -5.62 -7.34
C SER A 241 3.76 -6.20 -6.06
N SER A 242 2.92 -6.66 -5.13
CA SER A 242 3.38 -7.31 -3.90
C SER A 242 4.09 -8.64 -4.15
N VAL A 243 3.56 -9.47 -5.05
CA VAL A 243 4.20 -10.74 -5.46
C VAL A 243 5.57 -10.49 -6.08
N LEU A 244 5.68 -9.47 -6.94
CA LEU A 244 6.95 -9.06 -7.53
C LEU A 244 7.99 -8.66 -6.47
N VAL A 245 7.58 -7.92 -5.43
CA VAL A 245 8.46 -7.58 -4.30
C VAL A 245 8.92 -8.84 -3.56
N ILE A 246 7.99 -9.76 -3.27
CA ILE A 246 8.32 -11.02 -2.58
C ILE A 246 9.36 -11.80 -3.40
N ILE A 247 9.09 -12.06 -4.68
CA ILE A 247 9.98 -12.81 -5.57
C ILE A 247 11.36 -12.14 -5.67
N SER A 248 11.39 -10.82 -5.82
CA SER A 248 12.64 -10.05 -5.96
C SER A 248 13.52 -10.17 -4.70
N LEU A 249 12.90 -10.23 -3.53
CA LEU A 249 13.60 -10.28 -2.24
C LEU A 249 13.96 -11.71 -1.78
N THR A 250 13.29 -12.75 -2.29
CA THR A 250 13.52 -14.15 -1.90
C THR A 250 14.33 -14.96 -2.92
N ILE A 251 14.75 -14.39 -4.05
CA ILE A 251 15.38 -15.15 -5.16
C ILE A 251 16.68 -15.86 -4.77
N THR A 252 17.41 -15.36 -3.77
CA THR A 252 18.68 -15.92 -3.29
C THR A 252 18.53 -16.78 -2.03
N PHE A 253 17.32 -17.00 -1.53
CA PHE A 253 17.12 -17.74 -0.28
C PHE A 253 17.32 -19.25 -0.46
N PRO A 254 17.83 -19.96 0.56
CA PRO A 254 17.62 -21.40 0.67
C PRO A 254 16.10 -21.63 0.74
N LEU A 255 15.58 -22.59 -0.02
CA LEU A 255 14.13 -22.84 -0.25
C LEU A 255 13.42 -21.89 -1.24
N ARG A 256 14.16 -21.24 -2.14
CA ARG A 256 13.55 -20.39 -3.19
C ARG A 256 12.57 -21.13 -4.09
N LEU A 257 12.77 -22.43 -4.33
CA LEU A 257 11.91 -23.21 -5.23
C LEU A 257 10.53 -23.41 -4.61
N GLU A 258 10.49 -23.73 -3.33
CA GLU A 258 9.29 -23.92 -2.52
C GLU A 258 8.49 -22.63 -2.46
N ILE A 259 9.15 -21.50 -2.17
CA ILE A 259 8.52 -20.17 -2.19
C ILE A 259 8.01 -19.86 -3.61
N LEU A 260 8.79 -20.09 -4.66
CA LEU A 260 8.38 -19.82 -6.04
C LEU A 260 7.15 -20.65 -6.44
N VAL A 261 7.15 -21.94 -6.13
CA VAL A 261 6.03 -22.86 -6.39
C VAL A 261 4.79 -22.39 -5.63
N ALA A 262 4.93 -22.02 -4.35
CA ALA A 262 3.82 -21.48 -3.56
C ALA A 262 3.26 -20.18 -4.18
N MET A 263 4.13 -19.26 -4.62
CA MET A 263 3.72 -18.00 -5.24
C MET A 263 3.03 -18.20 -6.59
N VAL A 264 3.57 -19.08 -7.45
CA VAL A 264 2.95 -19.43 -8.74
C VAL A 264 1.60 -20.10 -8.51
N SER A 265 1.51 -21.05 -7.58
CA SER A 265 0.26 -21.69 -7.21
C SER A 265 -0.76 -20.68 -6.69
N MET A 266 -0.35 -19.74 -5.85
CA MET A 266 -1.21 -18.67 -5.35
C MET A 266 -1.74 -17.78 -6.49
N ILE A 267 -0.90 -17.38 -7.45
CA ILE A 267 -1.34 -16.61 -8.62
C ILE A 267 -2.36 -17.39 -9.46
N VAL A 268 -2.12 -18.69 -9.71
CA VAL A 268 -3.04 -19.54 -10.47
C VAL A 268 -4.38 -19.65 -9.76
N THR A 269 -4.38 -19.94 -8.45
CA THR A 269 -5.62 -20.04 -7.66
C THR A 269 -6.39 -18.72 -7.62
N TYR A 270 -5.69 -17.58 -7.52
CA TYR A 270 -6.31 -16.26 -7.65
C TYR A 270 -6.98 -16.09 -9.02
N GLY A 271 -6.25 -16.38 -10.11
CA GLY A 271 -6.79 -16.31 -11.47
C GLY A 271 -8.01 -17.20 -11.68
N SER A 272 -7.98 -18.43 -11.16
CA SER A 272 -9.12 -19.36 -11.18
C SER A 272 -10.30 -18.83 -10.38
N ALA A 273 -10.09 -18.24 -9.20
CA ALA A 273 -11.15 -17.65 -8.40
C ALA A 273 -11.80 -16.46 -9.11
N ILE A 274 -10.99 -15.55 -9.69
CA ILE A 274 -11.49 -14.43 -10.50
C ILE A 274 -12.33 -14.92 -11.69
N PHE A 275 -11.87 -15.96 -12.37
CA PHE A 275 -12.63 -16.59 -13.47
C PHE A 275 -13.96 -17.18 -12.99
N ALA A 276 -13.96 -17.83 -11.83
CA ALA A 276 -15.17 -18.39 -11.23
C ALA A 276 -16.19 -17.30 -10.88
N VAL A 277 -15.77 -16.22 -10.22
CA VAL A 277 -16.70 -15.17 -9.74
C VAL A 277 -17.12 -14.18 -10.83
N THR A 278 -16.37 -14.04 -11.91
CA THR A 278 -16.70 -13.09 -12.99
C THR A 278 -17.76 -13.67 -13.94
N PRO A 279 -18.90 -12.98 -14.18
CA PRO A 279 -19.88 -13.41 -15.16
C PRO A 279 -19.52 -12.94 -16.58
N GLY A 280 -19.36 -13.88 -17.52
CA GLY A 280 -19.42 -13.67 -18.98
C GLY A 280 -18.21 -12.99 -19.68
N GLU A 281 -17.82 -13.56 -20.84
CA GLU A 281 -16.81 -13.15 -21.85
C GLU A 281 -15.31 -13.27 -21.49
N SER A 282 -14.67 -14.28 -22.08
CA SER A 282 -13.22 -14.59 -22.04
C SER A 282 -12.31 -13.41 -22.45
N THR A 283 -12.82 -12.48 -23.27
CA THR A 283 -12.07 -11.30 -23.74
C THR A 283 -11.64 -10.39 -22.61
N ARG A 284 -12.44 -10.29 -21.54
CA ARG A 284 -12.17 -9.37 -20.42
C ARG A 284 -11.26 -9.96 -19.35
N PHE A 285 -11.22 -11.29 -19.25
CA PHE A 285 -10.22 -12.00 -18.46
C PHE A 285 -8.79 -11.72 -18.96
N ARG A 286 -8.61 -11.47 -20.26
CA ARG A 286 -7.31 -11.07 -20.83
C ARG A 286 -6.79 -9.77 -20.23
N TYR A 287 -7.65 -8.79 -19.95
CA TYR A 287 -7.22 -7.54 -19.33
C TYR A 287 -6.69 -7.76 -17.91
N ILE A 288 -7.33 -8.64 -17.14
CA ILE A 288 -6.88 -9.00 -15.79
C ILE A 288 -5.52 -9.69 -15.84
N LEU A 289 -5.33 -10.61 -16.80
CA LEU A 289 -4.04 -11.27 -17.04
C LEU A 289 -2.95 -10.25 -17.45
N LEU A 290 -3.28 -9.30 -18.34
CA LEU A 290 -2.35 -8.23 -18.73
C LEU A 290 -1.99 -7.33 -17.54
N THR A 291 -2.95 -6.98 -16.69
CA THR A 291 -2.70 -6.21 -15.46
C THR A 291 -1.78 -6.97 -14.50
N ALA A 292 -1.96 -8.29 -14.35
CA ALA A 292 -1.10 -9.12 -13.52
C ALA A 292 0.36 -9.13 -14.00
N LEU A 293 0.58 -9.09 -15.32
CA LEU A 293 1.91 -9.03 -15.93
C LEU A 293 2.52 -7.61 -15.93
N GLY A 294 1.71 -6.57 -15.73
CA GLY A 294 2.12 -5.16 -15.80
C GLY A 294 3.35 -4.83 -14.96
N PRO A 295 3.35 -5.06 -13.62
CA PRO A 295 4.52 -4.77 -12.78
C PRO A 295 5.78 -5.50 -13.21
N PHE A 296 5.67 -6.75 -13.67
CA PHE A 296 6.82 -7.52 -14.18
C PHE A 296 7.38 -6.89 -15.45
N GLY A 297 6.51 -6.47 -16.38
CA GLY A 297 6.91 -5.76 -17.59
C GLY A 297 7.62 -4.45 -17.30
N VAL A 298 7.07 -3.64 -16.37
CA VAL A 298 7.69 -2.39 -15.91
C VAL A 298 9.05 -2.65 -15.25
N GLN A 299 9.17 -3.67 -14.41
CA GLN A 299 10.44 -4.07 -13.79
C GLN A 299 11.49 -4.42 -14.85
N CYS A 300 11.12 -5.22 -15.85
CA CYS A 300 12.00 -5.56 -16.96
C CYS A 300 12.43 -4.33 -17.75
N LEU A 301 11.52 -3.38 -18.01
CA LEU A 301 11.85 -2.12 -18.67
C LEU A 301 12.82 -1.27 -17.83
N ILE A 302 12.60 -1.15 -16.52
CA ILE A 302 13.49 -0.43 -15.60
C ILE A 302 14.88 -1.08 -15.58
N GLN A 303 14.95 -2.41 -15.50
CA GLN A 303 16.22 -3.14 -15.53
C GLN A 303 16.95 -2.97 -16.87
N MET A 304 16.22 -3.03 -18.00
CA MET A 304 16.80 -2.77 -19.32
C MET A 304 17.30 -1.34 -19.44
N PHE A 305 16.54 -0.35 -18.96
CA PHE A 305 16.92 1.06 -18.97
C PHE A 305 18.16 1.30 -18.10
N ARG A 306 18.20 0.76 -16.88
CA ARG A 306 19.38 0.83 -16.01
C ARG A 306 20.60 0.17 -16.64
N LYS A 307 20.42 -1.01 -17.23
CA LYS A 307 21.48 -1.70 -17.96
C LYS A 307 22.00 -0.87 -19.13
N PHE A 308 21.10 -0.23 -19.88
CA PHE A 308 21.43 0.68 -20.97
C PHE A 308 22.23 1.90 -20.47
N GLN A 309 21.82 2.53 -19.36
CA GLN A 309 22.55 3.64 -18.75
C GLN A 309 23.97 3.25 -18.31
N THR A 310 24.17 2.00 -17.86
CA THR A 310 25.51 1.51 -17.47
C THR A 310 26.38 1.07 -18.65
N MET A 311 25.89 1.14 -19.90
CA MET A 311 26.69 0.75 -21.06
C MET A 311 27.68 1.86 -21.43
N PRO A 312 28.94 1.53 -21.78
CA PRO A 312 29.93 2.52 -22.23
C PRO A 312 29.51 3.33 -23.47
N ALA A 313 28.55 2.82 -24.24
CA ALA A 313 27.97 3.52 -25.38
C ALA A 313 27.03 4.67 -24.95
N TYR A 314 26.39 4.55 -23.80
CA TYR A 314 25.53 5.59 -23.23
C TYR A 314 26.35 6.82 -22.83
N ASP A 315 27.48 6.64 -22.13
CA ASP A 315 28.38 7.75 -21.77
C ASP A 315 28.88 8.52 -23.00
N ARG A 316 29.13 7.81 -24.11
CA ARG A 316 29.48 8.43 -25.38
C ARG A 316 28.32 9.25 -25.95
N LEU A 317 27.13 8.67 -26.01
CA LEU A 317 25.91 9.36 -26.48
C LEU A 317 25.58 10.59 -25.64
N GLU A 318 25.64 10.48 -24.31
CA GLU A 318 25.41 11.59 -23.39
C GLU A 318 26.40 12.73 -23.63
N LYS A 319 27.68 12.41 -23.82
CA LYS A 319 28.72 13.39 -24.18
C LYS A 319 28.45 14.08 -25.52
N TYR A 320 27.93 13.35 -26.53
CA TYR A 320 27.55 13.93 -27.81
C TYR A 320 26.32 14.84 -27.70
N VAL A 321 25.27 14.41 -26.99
CA VAL A 321 24.04 15.17 -26.77
C VAL A 321 24.30 16.43 -25.95
N SER A 322 25.10 16.34 -24.88
CA SER A 322 25.51 17.49 -24.07
C SER A 322 26.26 18.52 -24.91
N LYS A 323 27.21 18.08 -25.75
CA LYS A 323 27.93 18.96 -26.68
C LYS A 323 27.01 19.63 -27.71
N SER A 324 26.03 18.90 -28.26
CA SER A 324 25.10 19.48 -29.24
C SER A 324 24.18 20.53 -28.60
N MET A 325 23.67 20.25 -27.39
CA MET A 325 22.88 21.20 -26.60
C MET A 325 23.66 22.47 -26.28
N ALA A 326 24.91 22.35 -25.84
CA ALA A 326 25.78 23.50 -25.58
C ALA A 326 26.06 24.33 -26.84
N TRP A 327 26.30 23.67 -27.98
CA TRP A 327 26.49 24.34 -29.26
C TRP A 327 25.22 25.09 -29.72
N MET A 328 24.04 24.50 -29.53
CA MET A 328 22.76 25.15 -29.86
C MET A 328 22.52 26.37 -28.96
N HIS A 329 22.74 26.25 -27.66
CA HIS A 329 22.61 27.38 -26.72
C HIS A 329 23.53 28.55 -27.11
N ALA A 330 24.82 28.29 -27.34
CA ALA A 330 25.76 29.32 -27.77
C ALA A 330 25.35 29.99 -29.09
N ARG A 331 24.72 29.23 -29.99
CA ARG A 331 24.23 29.76 -31.27
C ARG A 331 23.00 30.64 -31.09
N ILE A 332 22.06 30.24 -30.24
CA ILE A 332 20.87 31.02 -29.89
C ILE A 332 21.27 32.34 -29.23
N GLU A 333 22.18 32.30 -28.25
CA GLU A 333 22.71 33.51 -27.60
C GLU A 333 23.36 34.47 -28.62
N LYS A 334 24.14 33.92 -29.55
CA LYS A 334 24.78 34.70 -30.62
C LYS A 334 23.77 35.35 -31.58
N TYR A 335 22.62 34.72 -31.83
CA TYR A 335 21.56 35.32 -32.64
C TYR A 335 20.75 36.35 -31.85
N ALA A 336 20.44 36.06 -30.58
CA ALA A 336 19.74 36.98 -29.68
C ALA A 336 20.53 38.28 -29.45
N SER A 337 21.85 38.19 -29.30
CA SER A 337 22.73 39.36 -29.16
C SER A 337 22.85 40.19 -30.44
N LYS A 338 22.54 39.60 -31.60
CA LYS A 338 22.65 40.25 -32.92
C LYS A 338 21.33 40.89 -33.36
N SER A 339 20.20 40.51 -32.75
CA SER A 339 18.88 41.15 -32.95
C SER A 339 18.60 42.31 -32.00
N SER A 340 19.45 42.52 -30.98
CA SER A 340 19.35 43.60 -30.00
C SER A 340 20.22 44.83 -30.32
N VAL A 341 20.74 44.92 -31.56
CA VAL A 341 21.51 46.03 -32.13
C VAL A 341 20.77 46.50 -33.37
#